data_AF-A0A7Y2ATQ0-F1
#
_entry.id   AF-A0A7Y2ATQ0-F1
#
_cell.length_a   1.000
_cell.length_b   1.000
_cell.length_c   1.000
_cell.angle_alpha   90.00
_cell.angle_beta   90.00
_cell.angle_gamma   90.00
#
_symmetry.space_group_name_H-M   'P 1'
#
loop_
_entity.id
_entity.type
_entity.pdbx_description
1 polymer ?
#
loop_
_entity_poly.entity_id
_entity_poly.type
_entity_poly.pdbx_seq_one_letter_code
_entity_poly.pdbx_strand_id
1 'polypeptide(L)'
;AETHIIQLVRQALQNGIPKGVVLNVNIPKVQNHEIKGIKVCRQARANWIEKFDKRTNPSGKDYYWLTGEFKLLDKGEDTDEWALSQGFISVVPTQFDLTAHHVIQDINNWTLNEY
;
A
#
# COMPACT_ATOMS: atom_id res chain seq x y z
N ALA A 1 -4.77 19.81 4.02
CA ALA A 1 -5.16 18.42 3.63
C ALA A 1 -6.64 18.36 3.26
N GLU A 2 -7.51 18.85 4.15
CA GLU A 2 -8.97 18.79 4.01
C GLU A 2 -9.50 19.19 2.62
N THR A 3 -9.09 20.35 2.09
CA THR A 3 -9.51 20.82 0.76
C THR A 3 -9.20 19.80 -0.35
N HIS A 4 -8.00 19.20 -0.33
CA HIS A 4 -7.62 18.18 -1.31
C HIS A 4 -8.44 16.90 -1.15
N ILE A 5 -8.71 16.47 0.08
CA ILE A 5 -9.50 15.27 0.34
C ILE A 5 -10.96 15.47 -0.09
N ILE A 6 -11.56 16.62 0.20
CA ILE A 6 -12.91 16.96 -0.28
C ILE A 6 -12.95 16.92 -1.81
N GLN A 7 -11.93 17.50 -2.47
CA GLN A 7 -11.83 17.46 -3.93
C GLN A 7 -11.72 16.03 -4.45
N LEU A 8 -10.86 15.19 -3.87
CA LEU A 8 -10.69 13.79 -4.24
C LEU A 8 -12.00 13.01 -4.12
N VAL A 9 -12.69 13.14 -2.98
CA VAL A 9 -13.97 12.45 -2.73
C VAL A 9 -15.04 12.92 -3.71
N ARG A 10 -15.15 14.22 -3.97
CA ARG A 10 -16.09 14.74 -4.98
C ARG A 10 -15.81 14.17 -6.37
N GLN A 11 -14.54 14.13 -6.78
CA GLN A 11 -14.15 13.54 -8.07
C GLN A 11 -14.47 12.03 -8.12
N ALA A 12 -14.23 11.29 -7.04
CA ALA A 12 -14.55 9.87 -6.97
C ALA A 12 -16.07 9.61 -7.05
N LEU A 13 -16.88 10.44 -6.38
CA LEU A 13 -18.35 10.35 -6.45
C LEU A 13 -18.90 10.74 -7.83
N GLN A 14 -18.35 11.80 -8.44
CA GLN A 14 -18.81 12.31 -9.74
C GLN A 14 -18.47 11.36 -10.89
N ASN A 15 -17.26 10.80 -10.90
CA ASN A 15 -16.80 9.93 -11.99
C ASN A 15 -17.08 8.45 -11.75
N GLY A 16 -17.37 8.07 -10.50
CA GLY A 16 -17.40 6.68 -10.06
C GLY A 16 -16.00 6.08 -9.92
N ILE A 17 -15.82 5.18 -8.94
CA ILE A 17 -14.62 4.36 -8.84
C ILE A 17 -14.83 3.11 -9.72
N PRO A 18 -13.84 2.72 -10.55
CA PRO A 18 -13.95 1.51 -11.36
C PRO A 18 -14.31 0.28 -10.51
N LYS A 19 -15.16 -0.60 -11.07
CA LYS A 19 -15.58 -1.83 -10.39
C LYS A 19 -14.36 -2.70 -10.06
N GLY A 20 -14.31 -3.24 -8.84
CA GLY A 20 -13.19 -4.08 -8.40
C GLY A 20 -11.97 -3.29 -7.92
N VAL A 21 -12.05 -1.95 -7.87
CA VAL A 21 -10.96 -1.07 -7.43
C VAL A 21 -11.37 -0.33 -6.16
N VAL A 22 -10.39 -0.13 -5.27
CA VAL A 22 -10.45 0.79 -4.13
C VAL A 22 -9.34 1.82 -4.24
N LEU A 23 -9.54 3.02 -3.70
CA LEU A 23 -8.48 4.04 -3.65
C LEU A 23 -7.79 3.97 -2.29
N ASN A 24 -6.54 3.51 -2.27
CA ASN A 24 -5.68 3.61 -1.09
C ASN A 24 -5.06 5.02 -1.04
N VAL A 25 -5.37 5.79 0.01
CA VAL A 25 -4.99 7.20 0.12
C VAL A 25 -4.14 7.41 1.37
N ASN A 26 -2.95 7.99 1.20
CA ASN A 26 -2.09 8.37 2.31
C ASN A 26 -1.84 9.88 2.30
N ILE A 27 -1.88 10.50 3.47
CA ILE A 27 -1.71 11.96 3.64
C ILE A 27 -0.36 12.21 4.32
N PRO A 28 0.53 13.02 3.73
CA PRO A 28 1.85 13.26 4.30
C PRO A 28 1.75 14.13 5.55
N LYS A 29 2.57 13.83 6.56
CA LYS A 29 2.71 14.68 7.75
C LYS A 29 3.68 15.82 7.44
N VAL A 30 3.15 16.95 6.99
CA VAL A 30 3.92 18.18 6.75
C VAL A 30 3.85 19.10 7.97
N GLN A 31 5.00 19.47 8.56
CA GLN A 31 5.04 20.29 9.78
C GLN A 31 4.96 21.80 9.49
N ASN A 32 5.57 22.26 8.39
CA ASN A 32 5.69 23.69 8.03
C ASN A 32 5.48 23.97 6.53
N HIS A 33 5.09 22.97 5.76
CA HIS A 33 4.91 23.07 4.30
C HIS A 33 3.45 22.82 3.97
N GLU A 34 2.93 23.50 2.96
CA GLU A 34 1.64 23.13 2.39
C GLU A 34 1.76 21.80 1.63
N ILE A 35 0.70 21.00 1.68
CA ILE A 35 0.59 19.80 0.85
C ILE A 35 0.68 20.23 -0.61
N LYS A 36 1.60 19.64 -1.38
CA LYS A 36 1.86 20.04 -2.77
C LYS A 36 0.75 19.68 -3.74
N GLY A 37 -0.15 18.79 -3.33
CA GLY A 37 -1.30 18.33 -4.10
C GLY A 37 -1.52 16.83 -3.95
N ILE A 38 -2.25 16.25 -4.90
CA ILE A 38 -2.53 14.81 -5.00
C ILE A 38 -1.72 14.23 -6.17
N LYS A 39 -1.11 13.06 -5.97
CA LYS A 39 -0.43 12.29 -7.01
C LYS A 39 -1.02 10.89 -7.07
N VAL A 40 -1.39 10.45 -8.27
CA VAL A 40 -1.74 9.05 -8.53
C VAL A 40 -0.44 8.25 -8.63
N CYS A 41 -0.39 7.15 -7.90
CA CYS A 41 0.82 6.36 -7.71
C CYS A 41 0.55 4.87 -7.94
N ARG A 42 1.63 4.10 -8.16
CA ARG A 42 1.63 2.66 -7.91
C ARG A 42 2.14 2.37 -6.49
N GLN A 43 1.81 1.20 -5.97
CA GLN A 43 2.34 0.72 -4.69
C GLN A 43 3.87 0.55 -4.78
N ALA A 44 4.60 1.08 -3.80
CA ALA A 44 6.04 0.86 -3.67
C ALA A 44 6.36 -0.60 -3.34
N ARG A 45 7.46 -1.12 -3.91
CA ARG A 45 8.05 -2.36 -3.42
C ARG A 45 8.82 -2.08 -2.13
N ALA A 46 8.34 -2.63 -1.01
CA ALA A 46 8.99 -2.51 0.29
C ALA A 46 8.77 -3.76 1.13
N ASN A 47 9.69 -4.01 2.06
CA ASN A 47 9.62 -5.12 3.01
C ASN A 47 9.71 -4.59 4.43
N TRP A 48 9.00 -5.24 5.35
CA TRP A 48 9.29 -5.13 6.77
C TRP A 48 10.30 -6.22 7.14
N ILE A 49 11.50 -5.84 7.59
CA ILE A 49 12.48 -6.80 8.11
C ILE A 49 12.16 -7.04 9.57
N GLU A 50 11.48 -8.15 9.83
CA GLU A 50 10.97 -8.53 11.15
C GLU A 50 12.11 -8.81 12.14
N LYS A 51 11.91 -8.37 13.39
CA LYS A 51 12.76 -8.70 14.54
C LYS A 51 11.84 -9.03 15.71
N PHE A 52 12.11 -10.14 16.40
CA PHE A 52 11.33 -10.54 17.58
C PHE A 52 12.10 -10.22 18.85
N ASP A 53 11.61 -9.25 19.62
CA ASP A 53 12.17 -8.90 20.93
C ASP A 53 11.52 -9.77 22.01
N LYS A 54 12.28 -10.77 22.48
CA LYS A 54 11.85 -11.70 23.53
C LYS A 54 11.89 -11.01 24.89
N ARG A 55 10.78 -11.10 25.62
CA ARG A 55 10.65 -10.59 26.98
C ARG A 55 9.98 -11.64 27.87
N THR A 56 10.17 -11.50 29.17
CA THR A 56 9.51 -12.35 30.17
C THR A 56 8.59 -11.47 31.01
N ASN A 57 7.34 -11.88 31.17
CA ASN A 57 6.38 -11.14 31.96
C ASN A 57 6.60 -11.41 33.47
N PRO A 58 5.97 -10.63 34.38
CA PRO A 58 6.12 -10.83 35.82
C PRO A 58 5.70 -12.21 36.35
N SER A 59 4.86 -12.93 35.60
CA SER A 59 4.45 -14.30 35.90
C SER A 59 5.41 -15.37 35.36
N GLY A 60 6.58 -14.96 34.83
CA GLY A 60 7.61 -15.86 34.30
C GLY A 60 7.32 -16.43 32.91
N LYS A 61 6.29 -15.94 32.20
CA LYS A 61 5.98 -16.40 30.84
C LYS A 61 6.66 -15.53 29.80
N ASP A 62 7.27 -16.18 28.82
CA ASP A 62 7.87 -15.50 27.67
C ASP A 62 6.79 -14.93 26.74
N TYR A 63 7.06 -13.75 26.19
CA TYR A 63 6.29 -13.12 25.13
C TYR A 63 7.24 -12.39 24.19
N TYR A 64 6.79 -12.14 22.96
CA TYR A 64 7.62 -11.59 21.89
C TYR A 64 6.95 -10.37 21.31
N TRP A 65 7.66 -9.25 21.27
CA TRP A 65 7.24 -8.10 20.47
C TRP A 65 7.71 -8.28 19.04
N LEU A 66 6.77 -8.27 18.10
CA LEU A 66 7.09 -8.08 16.70
C LEU A 66 7.53 -6.64 16.50
N THR A 67 8.82 -6.48 16.19
CA THR A 67 9.47 -5.23 15.83
C THR A 67 10.06 -5.39 14.44
N GLY A 68 10.83 -4.42 13.99
CA GLY A 68 11.55 -4.52 12.73
C GLY A 68 11.80 -3.16 12.11
N GLU A 69 12.31 -3.20 10.90
CA GLU A 69 12.67 -2.01 10.13
C GLU A 69 11.99 -2.06 8.77
N PHE A 70 11.37 -0.94 8.39
CA PHE A 70 10.86 -0.77 7.04
C PHE A 70 12.02 -0.57 6.07
N LYS A 71 12.07 -1.40 5.03
CA LYS A 71 13.06 -1.30 3.95
C LYS A 71 12.36 -1.03 2.63
N LEU A 72 12.50 0.20 2.15
CA LEU A 72 12.10 0.57 0.79
C LEU A 72 13.06 -0.05 -0.22
N LEU A 73 12.54 -0.87 -1.13
CA LEU A 73 13.32 -1.51 -2.19
C LEU A 73 13.13 -0.82 -3.54
N ASP A 74 12.11 0.04 -3.63
CA ASP A 74 11.78 0.83 -4.80
C ASP A 74 12.62 2.11 -4.88
N LYS A 75 12.85 2.59 -6.10
CA LYS A 75 13.52 3.87 -6.39
C LYS A 75 12.71 4.74 -7.34
N GLY A 76 11.48 4.33 -7.68
CA GLY A 76 10.61 5.03 -8.61
C GLY A 76 9.99 6.27 -7.98
N GLU A 77 9.90 7.33 -8.79
CA GLU A 77 9.25 8.60 -8.44
C GLU A 77 7.73 8.58 -8.70
N ASP A 78 7.21 7.43 -9.13
CA ASP A 78 5.81 7.13 -9.38
C ASP A 78 5.17 6.32 -8.24
N THR A 79 5.89 6.14 -7.13
CA THR A 79 5.45 5.37 -5.96
C THR A 79 4.73 6.21 -4.92
N ASP A 80 3.90 5.54 -4.13
CA ASP A 80 3.20 6.13 -2.98
C ASP A 80 4.15 6.63 -1.89
N GLU A 81 5.20 5.87 -1.58
CA GLU A 81 6.24 6.30 -0.62
C GLU A 81 6.95 7.57 -1.11
N TRP A 82 7.40 7.59 -2.37
CA TRP A 82 8.08 8.77 -2.91
C TRP A 82 7.16 10.00 -2.90
N ALA A 83 5.89 9.83 -3.29
CA ALA A 83 4.93 10.92 -3.28
C ALA A 83 4.75 11.50 -1.87
N LEU A 84 4.63 10.62 -0.85
CA LEU A 84 4.53 11.04 0.55
C LEU A 84 5.78 11.77 1.03
N SER A 85 6.98 11.23 0.75
CA SER A 85 8.24 11.87 1.14
C SER A 85 8.46 13.23 0.46
N GLN A 86 7.87 13.43 -0.72
CA GLN A 86 7.87 14.70 -1.43
C GLN A 86 6.75 15.66 -1.01
N GLY A 87 5.86 15.28 -0.09
CA GLY A 87 4.79 16.13 0.42
C GLY A 87 3.50 16.15 -0.42
N PHE A 88 3.29 15.14 -1.26
CA PHE A 88 2.02 14.90 -1.95
C PHE A 88 1.15 13.91 -1.17
N ILE A 89 -0.17 14.06 -1.28
CA ILE A 89 -1.13 12.99 -0.95
C ILE A 89 -0.97 11.93 -2.03
N SER A 90 -0.66 10.69 -1.65
CA SER A 90 -0.59 9.57 -2.59
C SER A 90 -1.95 8.89 -2.71
N VAL A 91 -2.33 8.56 -3.94
CA VAL A 91 -3.52 7.78 -4.25
C VAL A 91 -3.11 6.59 -5.11
N VAL A 92 -3.24 5.38 -4.58
CA VAL A 92 -2.99 4.14 -5.30
C VAL A 92 -4.33 3.47 -5.61
N PRO A 93 -4.70 3.29 -6.89
CA PRO A 93 -5.83 2.46 -7.26
C PRO A 93 -5.45 0.99 -7.07
N THR A 94 -6.11 0.34 -6.11
CA THR A 94 -5.78 -1.02 -5.65
C THR A 94 -6.90 -1.98 -6.00
N GLN A 95 -6.54 -3.15 -6.53
CA GLN A 95 -7.48 -4.27 -6.69
C GLN A 95 -7.52 -5.11 -5.41
N PHE A 96 -8.68 -5.69 -5.11
CA PHE A 96 -8.84 -6.61 -3.97
C PHE A 96 -9.03 -8.06 -4.40
N ASP A 97 -9.34 -8.31 -5.67
CA ASP A 97 -9.24 -9.64 -6.27
C ASP A 97 -7.79 -9.86 -6.69
N LEU A 98 -7.09 -10.73 -5.97
CA LEU A 98 -5.69 -11.07 -6.21
C LEU A 98 -5.52 -12.22 -7.21
N THR A 99 -6.62 -12.75 -7.76
CA THR A 99 -6.56 -13.79 -8.78
C THR A 99 -5.83 -13.23 -10.00
N ALA A 100 -4.72 -13.85 -10.38
CA ALA A 100 -3.99 -13.51 -11.58
C ALA A 100 -4.74 -14.06 -12.82
N HIS A 101 -5.90 -13.46 -13.14
CA HIS A 101 -6.79 -13.93 -14.21
C HIS A 101 -6.08 -14.11 -15.56
N HIS A 102 -5.06 -13.28 -15.83
CA HIS A 102 -4.25 -13.34 -17.04
C HIS A 102 -3.41 -14.61 -17.19
N VAL A 103 -3.06 -15.32 -16.10
CA VAL A 103 -2.28 -16.57 -16.16
C VAL A 103 -3.13 -17.83 -16.08
N ILE A 104 -4.45 -17.72 -15.89
CA ILE A 104 -5.33 -18.89 -15.73
C ILE A 104 -5.22 -19.83 -16.94
N GLN A 105 -5.23 -19.27 -18.16
CA GLN A 105 -5.11 -20.07 -19.38
C GLN A 105 -3.76 -20.79 -19.47
N ASP A 106 -2.67 -20.11 -19.09
CA ASP A 106 -1.33 -20.69 -19.10
C ASP A 106 -1.23 -21.88 -18.15
N ILE A 107 -1.83 -21.76 -16.96
CA ILE A 107 -1.85 -22.83 -15.95
C ILE A 107 -2.79 -23.98 -16.37
N ASN A 108 -3.92 -23.69 -17.00
CA ASN A 108 -4.84 -24.71 -17.51
C ASN A 108 -4.23 -25.60 -18.61
N ASN A 109 -3.19 -25.12 -19.29
CA ASN A 109 -2.44 -25.91 -20.27
C ASN A 109 -1.47 -26.91 -19.62
N TRP A 110 -1.33 -26.92 -18.29
CA TRP A 110 -0.50 -27.89 -17.60
C TRP A 110 -1.22 -29.24 -17.50
N THR A 111 -0.43 -30.31 -17.52
CA THR A 111 -0.95 -31.66 -17.34
C THR A 111 -1.13 -31.96 -15.85
N LEU A 112 -2.29 -31.60 -15.31
CA LEU A 112 -2.54 -31.67 -13.86
C LEU A 112 -3.14 -33.01 -13.38
N ASN A 113 -3.67 -33.84 -14.28
CA ASN A 113 -4.45 -35.04 -13.94
C ASN A 113 -3.92 -36.33 -14.60
N GLU A 114 -2.61 -36.43 -14.83
CA GLU A 114 -1.98 -37.69 -15.24
C GLU A 114 -1.64 -38.53 -14.00
N TYR A 115 -2.62 -39.29 -13.53
CA TYR A 115 -2.43 -40.45 -12.65
C TYR A 115 -3.17 -41.65 -13.23
#